data_AF-A0AAD2SKA3-F1
#
_entry.id   AF-A0AAD2SKA3-F1
#
_cell.length_a   1.000
_cell.length_b   1.000
_cell.length_c   1.000
_cell.angle_alpha   90.00
_cell.angle_beta   90.00
_cell.angle_gamma   90.00
#
_symmetry.space_group_name_H-M   'P 1'
#
loop_
_entity.id
_entity.type
_entity.pdbx_description
1 polymer ?
#
loop_
_entity_poly.entity_id
_entity_poly.type
_entity_poly.pdbx_seq_one_letter_code
_entity_poly.pdbx_strand_id
1 'polypeptide(L)'
;MDEKEVNFSLSYMQLFQEAEKQIKKRNLSRTGEFYVHEKIMANDILMFWHSLALRGYQGIPDTARIDADWQRLNAHIENEGEVS
;
A
#
# COMPACT_ATOMS: atom_id res chain seq x y z
N MET A 1 37.86 3.07 -0.61
CA MET A 1 36.88 3.58 -1.58
C MET A 1 35.70 4.02 -0.73
N ASP A 2 35.60 5.33 -0.47
CA ASP A 2 34.45 5.86 0.27
C ASP A 2 33.26 5.85 -0.67
N GLU A 3 32.47 4.76 -0.61
CA GLU A 3 31.12 4.75 -1.18
C GLU A 3 30.30 5.75 -0.37
N LYS A 4 30.24 7.00 -0.84
CA LYS A 4 29.27 7.98 -0.33
C LYS A 4 27.90 7.33 -0.41
N GLU A 5 27.28 7.11 0.74
CA GLU A 5 25.95 6.53 0.86
C GLU A 5 24.98 7.28 -0.05
N VAL A 6 24.51 6.62 -1.11
CA VAL A 6 23.60 7.23 -2.08
C VAL A 6 22.20 7.18 -1.46
N ASN A 7 21.82 8.28 -0.82
CA ASN A 7 20.47 8.42 -0.28
C ASN A 7 19.49 8.70 -1.42
N PHE A 8 18.71 7.69 -1.81
CA PHE A 8 17.53 7.88 -2.64
C PHE A 8 16.28 7.94 -1.76
N SER A 9 15.30 8.75 -2.16
CA SER A 9 14.02 8.87 -1.47
C SER A 9 12.88 8.78 -2.47
N LEU A 10 11.78 8.17 -2.05
CA LEU A 10 10.51 8.22 -2.77
C LEU A 10 9.67 9.36 -2.21
N SER A 11 9.00 10.10 -3.09
CA SER A 11 7.90 10.96 -2.67
C SER A 11 6.72 10.13 -2.16
N TYR A 12 5.86 10.74 -1.35
CA TYR A 12 4.60 10.12 -0.91
C TYR A 12 3.80 9.53 -2.08
N MET A 13 3.68 10.27 -3.20
CA MET A 13 2.93 9.81 -4.37
C MET A 13 3.57 8.60 -5.04
N GLN A 14 4.90 8.56 -5.16
CA GLN A 14 5.58 7.39 -5.71
C GLN A 14 5.39 6.15 -4.83
N LEU A 15 5.47 6.34 -3.50
CA LEU A 15 5.23 5.28 -2.54
C LEU A 15 3.79 4.75 -2.63
N PHE A 16 2.80 5.65 -2.71
CA PHE A 16 1.39 5.31 -2.86
C PHE A 16 1.10 4.58 -4.18
N GLN A 17 1.61 5.07 -5.30
CA GLN A 17 1.42 4.45 -6.61
C GLN A 17 2.03 3.05 -6.67
N GLU A 18 3.20 2.83 -6.06
CA GLU A 18 3.80 1.50 -6.02
C GLU A 18 2.99 0.55 -5.14
N ALA A 19 2.50 1.00 -3.98
CA ALA A 19 1.61 0.20 -3.14
C ALA A 19 0.31 -0.18 -3.87
N GLU A 20 -0.36 0.80 -4.51
CA GLU A 20 -1.57 0.57 -5.30
C GLU A 20 -1.32 -0.45 -6.41
N LYS A 21 -0.21 -0.31 -7.14
CA LYS A 21 0.18 -1.24 -8.21
C LYS A 21 0.43 -2.65 -7.70
N GLN A 22 1.04 -2.82 -6.53
CA GLN A 22 1.33 -4.14 -5.97
C GLN A 22 0.08 -4.82 -5.38
N ILE A 23 -0.86 -4.05 -4.85
CA ILE A 23 -2.18 -4.52 -4.41
C ILE A 23 -3.01 -4.97 -5.63
N LYS A 24 -3.06 -4.17 -6.70
CA LYS A 24 -3.79 -4.50 -7.94
C LYS A 24 -3.30 -5.75 -8.68
N LYS A 25 -2.10 -6.25 -8.36
CA LYS A 25 -1.59 -7.51 -8.91
C LYS A 25 -2.09 -8.74 -8.17
N ARG A 26 -2.68 -8.56 -6.98
CA ARG A 26 -3.17 -9.65 -6.14
C ARG A 26 -4.46 -10.20 -6.73
N ASN A 27 -4.60 -11.52 -6.76
CA ASN A 27 -5.84 -12.14 -7.20
C ASN A 27 -6.81 -12.22 -6.01
N LEU A 28 -7.67 -11.21 -5.89
CA LEU A 28 -8.63 -11.08 -4.79
C LEU A 28 -9.98 -11.76 -5.07
N SER A 29 -10.05 -12.64 -6.06
CA SER A 29 -11.23 -13.46 -6.32
C SER A 29 -11.54 -14.37 -5.12
N ARG A 30 -12.72 -14.22 -4.50
CA ARG A 30 -13.18 -15.05 -3.36
C ARG A 30 -13.30 -16.54 -3.69
N THR A 31 -13.39 -16.90 -4.97
CA THR A 31 -13.45 -18.29 -5.44
C THR A 31 -12.07 -18.85 -5.80
N GLY A 32 -11.02 -18.03 -5.76
CA GLY A 32 -9.65 -18.45 -6.04
C GLY A 32 -9.08 -19.28 -4.90
N GLU A 33 -8.34 -20.34 -5.26
CA GLU A 33 -7.66 -21.24 -4.30
C GLU A 33 -6.75 -20.50 -3.32
N PHE A 34 -6.16 -19.39 -3.74
CA PHE A 34 -5.25 -18.58 -2.94
C PHE A 34 -5.86 -17.30 -2.36
N TYR A 35 -7.19 -17.12 -2.40
CA TYR A 35 -7.86 -15.88 -1.98
C TYR A 35 -7.38 -15.36 -0.61
N VAL A 36 -7.34 -16.23 0.39
CA VAL A 36 -6.93 -15.86 1.75
C VAL A 36 -5.48 -15.38 1.78
N HIS A 37 -4.59 -16.08 1.08
CA HIS A 37 -3.18 -15.69 1.00
C HIS A 37 -3.00 -14.36 0.27
N GLU A 38 -3.63 -14.19 -0.90
CA GLU A 38 -3.56 -12.95 -1.68
C GLU A 38 -4.15 -11.76 -0.93
N LYS A 39 -5.23 -11.95 -0.17
CA LYS A 39 -5.81 -10.93 0.70
C LYS A 39 -4.87 -10.55 1.84
N ILE A 40 -4.21 -11.51 2.48
CA ILE A 40 -3.19 -11.23 3.51
C ILE A 40 -2.05 -10.41 2.90
N MET A 41 -1.52 -10.83 1.75
CA MET A 41 -0.43 -10.11 1.07
C MET A 41 -0.83 -8.68 0.69
N ALA A 42 -2.06 -8.46 0.22
CA ALA A 42 -2.58 -7.12 -0.08
C ALA A 42 -2.65 -6.23 1.17
N ASN A 43 -3.13 -6.79 2.29
CA ASN A 43 -3.20 -6.08 3.56
C ASN A 43 -1.80 -5.74 4.11
N ASP A 44 -0.85 -6.66 4.01
CA ASP A 44 0.53 -6.42 4.45
C ASP A 44 1.18 -5.28 3.65
N ILE A 45 0.95 -5.22 2.34
CA ILE A 45 1.42 -4.11 1.49
C ILE A 45 0.79 -2.78 1.92
N LEU A 46 -0.53 -2.77 2.16
CA LEU A 46 -1.24 -1.58 2.62
C LEU A 46 -0.72 -1.06 3.97
N MET A 47 -0.54 -1.95 4.94
CA MET A 47 0.00 -1.62 6.26
C MET A 47 1.45 -1.13 6.19
N PHE A 48 2.25 -1.73 5.31
CA PHE A 48 3.63 -1.31 5.10
C PHE A 48 3.70 0.09 4.50
N TRP A 49 2.92 0.37 3.45
CA TRP A 49 2.80 1.70 2.87
C TRP A 49 2.37 2.74 3.90
N HIS A 50 1.33 2.45 4.69
CA HIS A 50 0.81 3.37 5.71
C HIS A 50 1.86 3.71 6.77
N SER A 51 2.63 2.71 7.21
CA SER A 51 3.73 2.90 8.15
C SER A 51 4.84 3.79 7.59
N LEU A 52 5.18 3.62 6.32
CA LEU A 52 6.17 4.45 5.63
C LEU A 52 5.65 5.87 5.38
N ALA A 53 4.38 6.02 5.02
CA ALA A 53 3.73 7.32 4.84
C ALA A 53 3.81 8.15 6.13
N LEU A 54 3.43 7.58 7.28
CA LEU A 54 3.53 8.26 8.58
C LEU A 54 4.96 8.64 8.95
N ARG A 55 5.94 7.77 8.67
CA ARG A 55 7.36 8.01 8.96
C ARG A 55 8.01 9.03 8.01
N GLY A 56 7.50 9.15 6.79
CA GLY A 56 8.04 10.03 5.76
C GLY A 56 7.78 11.52 6.00
N TYR A 57 6.84 11.87 6.87
CA TYR A 57 6.57 13.27 7.21
C TYR A 57 7.65 13.82 8.15
N GLN A 58 8.34 14.86 7.67
CA GLN A 58 9.20 15.71 8.49
C GLN A 58 8.33 16.79 9.16
N GLY A 59 7.58 16.43 10.22
CA GLY A 59 6.69 17.35 10.93
C GLY A 59 5.34 16.73 11.30
N ILE A 60 4.29 17.55 11.40
CA ILE A 60 2.93 17.04 11.64
C ILE A 60 2.47 16.33 10.36
N PRO A 61 2.17 15.02 10.41
CA PRO A 61 1.68 14.29 9.25
C PRO A 61 0.32 14.81 8.80
N ASP A 62 0.11 14.90 7.49
CA ASP A 62 -1.21 15.11 6.89
C ASP A 62 -2.02 13.80 6.98
N THR A 63 -2.43 13.46 8.20
CA THR A 63 -3.12 12.21 8.49
C THR A 63 -4.44 12.11 7.75
N ALA A 64 -5.12 13.24 7.51
CA ALA A 64 -6.38 13.25 6.76
C ALA A 64 -6.20 12.70 5.35
N ARG A 65 -5.12 13.09 4.65
CA ARG A 65 -4.81 12.54 3.33
C ARG A 65 -4.41 11.06 3.41
N ILE A 66 -3.55 10.70 4.36
CA ILE A 66 -3.09 9.31 4.54
C ILE A 66 -4.29 8.38 4.80
N ASP A 67 -5.20 8.79 5.68
CA ASP A 67 -6.39 8.03 6.05
C ASP A 67 -7.34 7.88 4.85
N ALA A 68 -7.54 8.94 4.06
CA ALA A 68 -8.37 8.88 2.86
C ALA A 68 -7.78 7.92 1.79
N ASP A 69 -6.47 7.98 1.57
CA ASP A 69 -5.76 7.09 0.66
C ASP A 69 -5.76 5.64 1.16
N TRP A 70 -5.61 5.43 2.49
CA TRP A 70 -5.75 4.12 3.12
C TRP A 70 -7.14 3.53 2.90
N GLN A 71 -8.19 4.32 3.15
CA GLN A 71 -9.58 3.88 2.96
C GLN A 71 -9.84 3.49 1.51
N ARG A 72 -9.31 4.25 0.54
CA ARG A 72 -9.43 3.94 -0.88
C ARG A 72 -8.79 2.59 -1.24
N LEU A 73 -7.57 2.32 -0.77
CA LEU A 73 -6.89 1.05 -1.02
C LEU A 73 -7.55 -0.11 -0.28
N ASN A 74 -8.00 0.10 0.96
CA ASN A 74 -8.71 -0.90 1.74
C ASN A 74 -10.04 -1.28 1.09
N ALA A 75 -10.80 -0.29 0.59
CA ALA A 75 -12.03 -0.54 -0.15
C ALA A 75 -11.78 -1.39 -1.41
N HIS A 76 -10.67 -1.15 -2.13
CA HIS A 76 -10.30 -1.99 -3.26
C HIS A 76 -10.02 -3.46 -2.84
N ILE A 77 -9.33 -3.66 -1.72
CA ILE A 77 -9.06 -5.00 -1.17
C ILE A 77 -10.36 -5.74 -0.78
N GLU A 78 -11.33 -5.02 -0.21
CA GLU A 78 -12.60 -5.61 0.24
C GLU A 78 -13.60 -5.84 -0.91
N ASN A 79 -13.65 -4.93 -1.89
CA ASN A 79 -14.65 -4.92 -2.96
C ASN A 79 -14.35 -5.91 -4.10
N GLU A 80 -13.09 -6.25 -4.40
CA GLU A 80 -12.78 -7.22 -5.47
C GLU A 80 -13.19 -8.67 -5.14
N GLY A 81 -13.77 -8.89 -3.95
CA GLY A 81 -14.41 -10.14 -3.59
C GLY A 81 -15.92 -10.21 -3.84
N GLU A 82 -16.57 -9.12 -4.24
CA GLU A 82 -18.00 -9.16 -4.57
C GLU A 82 -18.20 -9.84 -5.93
N VAL A 83 -18.75 -11.06 -5.88
CA VAL A 83 -19.18 -11.80 -7.07
C VAL A 83 -20.22 -10.95 -7.79
N SER A 84 -19.89 -10.45 -8.99
CA SER A 84 -20.89 -9.99 -9.97
C SER A 84 -21.72 -11.14 -10.49
#